data_AF-A0A1Y2F9F4-F1
#
_entry.id   AF-A0A1Y2F9F4-F1
#
_cell.length_a   1.000
_cell.length_b   1.000
_cell.length_c   1.000
_cell.angle_alpha   90.00
_cell.angle_beta   90.00
_cell.angle_gamma   90.00
#
_symmetry.space_group_name_H-M   'P 1'
#
loop_
_entity.id
_entity.type
_entity.pdbx_description
1 polymer ?
#
loop_
_entity_poly.entity_id
_entity_poly.type
_entity_poly.pdbx_seq_one_letter_code
_entity_poly.pdbx_strand_id
1 'polypeptide(L)'
;MKFHFAIVISVLLVVLTQVNAIGHKCKYHVKANGKESCFDIGSAHIKDFNKRLMYHLQRLNAAIPCDGVNNIKKNTLVCIGKYNDKTHKKTLGEYKVKAGVLCKTVAKKIGHDIEVLDRFNSETFAPYGICSVLELHKEKGGDVIVEYRTDGNYKPDFSKSKDLTNSKSKIVY
;
A
#
# COMPACT_ATOMS: atom_id res chain seq x y z
N MET A 1 13.89 42.00 -9.76
CA MET A 1 14.20 40.60 -10.10
C MET A 1 14.31 39.66 -8.91
N LYS A 2 15.06 39.98 -7.83
CA LYS A 2 15.20 39.08 -6.65
C LYS A 2 13.88 38.75 -5.92
N PHE A 3 12.94 39.70 -5.88
CA PHE A 3 11.65 39.54 -5.19
C PHE A 3 10.70 38.55 -5.89
N HIS A 4 10.71 38.51 -7.23
CA HIS A 4 9.85 37.61 -8.00
C HIS A 4 10.36 36.15 -7.95
N PHE A 5 11.68 35.95 -7.85
CA PHE A 5 12.27 34.63 -7.69
C PHE A 5 11.89 33.98 -6.33
N ALA A 6 11.90 34.76 -5.25
CA ALA A 6 11.48 34.28 -3.93
C ALA A 6 10.01 33.86 -3.92
N ILE A 7 9.12 34.65 -4.53
CA ILE A 7 7.68 34.32 -4.63
C ILE A 7 7.46 33.04 -5.42
N VAL A 8 8.15 32.86 -6.55
CA VAL A 8 8.04 31.63 -7.36
C VAL A 8 8.48 30.40 -6.56
N ILE A 9 9.58 30.48 -5.81
CA ILE A 9 10.05 29.39 -4.94
C ILE A 9 9.07 29.11 -3.80
N SER A 10 8.54 30.15 -3.15
CA SER A 10 7.57 30.00 -2.06
C SER A 10 6.27 29.36 -2.55
N VAL A 11 5.77 29.76 -3.71
CA VAL A 11 4.58 29.14 -4.31
C VAL A 11 4.86 27.68 -4.70
N LEU A 12 6.03 27.38 -5.27
CA LEU A 12 6.45 25.99 -5.55
C LEU A 12 6.50 25.14 -4.28
N LEU A 13 7.08 25.67 -3.20
CA LEU A 13 7.15 24.99 -1.90
C LEU A 13 5.75 24.79 -1.30
N VAL A 14 4.86 25.78 -1.39
CA VAL A 14 3.49 25.64 -0.89
C VAL A 14 2.72 24.57 -1.68
N VAL A 15 2.86 24.53 -3.01
CA VAL A 15 2.27 23.48 -3.86
C VAL A 15 2.85 22.10 -3.53
N LEU A 16 4.15 22.01 -3.20
CA LEU A 16 4.76 20.76 -2.73
C LEU A 16 4.26 20.35 -1.32
N THR A 17 3.93 21.30 -0.45
CA THR A 17 3.45 21.00 0.92
C THR A 17 1.95 20.69 1.02
N GLN A 18 1.12 21.12 0.06
CA GLN A 18 -0.32 20.91 0.10
C GLN A 18 -0.83 19.62 -0.56
N VAL A 19 0.07 18.70 -0.92
CA VAL A 19 -0.32 17.29 -1.13
C VAL A 19 -0.53 16.67 0.26
N ASN A 20 -1.59 17.09 0.96
CA ASN A 20 -2.12 16.39 2.13
C ASN A 20 -2.64 15.05 1.64
N ALA A 21 -1.73 14.11 1.43
CA ALA A 21 -2.05 12.79 0.98
C ALA A 21 -2.83 12.10 2.11
N ILE A 22 -4.14 12.00 1.95
CA ILE A 22 -5.02 11.38 2.95
C ILE A 22 -4.84 9.88 2.78
N GLY A 23 -3.86 9.32 3.50
CA GLY A 23 -3.69 7.89 3.67
C GLY A 23 -5.03 7.24 4.06
N HIS A 24 -5.21 5.97 3.73
CA HIS A 24 -6.48 5.31 4.05
C HIS A 24 -6.72 5.31 5.57
N LYS A 25 -7.95 5.63 5.99
CA LYS A 25 -8.31 5.65 7.40
C LYS A 25 -8.36 4.23 7.94
N CYS A 26 -7.47 3.94 8.88
CA CYS A 26 -7.44 2.65 9.54
C CYS A 26 -8.49 2.58 10.66
N LYS A 27 -9.30 1.52 10.69
CA LYS A 27 -10.30 1.33 11.75
C LYS A 27 -9.71 0.67 12.98
N TYR A 28 -8.86 -0.33 12.78
CA TYR A 28 -8.22 -1.10 13.85
C TYR A 28 -6.75 -1.28 13.54
N HIS A 29 -5.89 -1.22 14.55
CA HIS A 29 -4.46 -1.48 14.37
C HIS A 29 -3.90 -2.40 15.43
N VAL A 30 -2.76 -3.00 15.12
CA VAL A 30 -1.94 -3.78 16.05
C VAL A 30 -0.53 -3.22 16.01
N LYS A 31 0.10 -3.10 17.17
CA LYS A 31 1.51 -2.72 17.29
C LYS A 31 2.37 -3.99 17.29
N ALA A 32 3.18 -4.18 16.26
CA ALA A 32 4.04 -5.36 16.12
C ALA A 32 5.09 -5.44 17.24
N ASN A 33 5.34 -6.64 17.74
CA ASN A 33 6.30 -6.93 18.80
C ASN A 33 7.74 -7.17 18.30
N GLY A 34 7.94 -7.31 16.98
CA GLY A 34 9.24 -7.54 16.34
C GLY A 34 9.51 -8.99 15.91
N LYS A 35 8.65 -9.94 16.29
CA LYS A 35 8.81 -11.39 16.04
C LYS A 35 7.67 -11.99 15.21
N GLU A 36 6.70 -11.17 14.86
CA GLU A 36 5.50 -11.57 14.14
C GLU A 36 5.51 -11.00 12.73
N SER A 37 5.05 -11.81 11.78
CA SER A 37 4.77 -11.39 10.41
C SER A 37 3.36 -10.81 10.30
N CYS A 38 3.04 -10.22 9.15
CA CYS A 38 1.66 -9.83 8.86
C CYS A 38 0.69 -11.03 8.87
N PHE A 39 1.15 -12.22 8.50
CA PHE A 39 0.32 -13.42 8.52
C PHE A 39 -0.07 -13.81 9.95
N ASP A 40 0.87 -13.72 10.90
CA ASP A 40 0.64 -14.03 12.31
C ASP A 40 -0.36 -13.05 12.93
N ILE A 41 -0.16 -11.75 12.69
CA ILE A 41 -1.06 -10.69 13.14
C ILE A 41 -2.47 -10.90 12.55
N GLY A 42 -2.56 -11.16 11.24
CA GLY A 42 -3.83 -11.45 10.57
C GLY A 42 -4.55 -12.63 11.20
N SER A 43 -3.85 -13.76 11.38
CA SER A 43 -4.39 -14.98 11.97
C SER A 43 -4.88 -14.81 13.40
N ALA A 44 -4.19 -13.97 14.18
CA ALA A 44 -4.54 -13.66 15.56
C ALA A 44 -5.80 -12.77 15.67
N HIS A 45 -5.94 -11.76 14.81
CA HIS A 45 -6.93 -10.69 14.99
C HIS A 45 -8.09 -10.71 13.99
N ILE A 46 -8.03 -11.53 12.95
CA ILE A 46 -9.09 -11.68 11.94
C ILE A 46 -9.71 -13.07 12.06
N LYS A 47 -11.05 -13.12 12.15
CA LYS A 47 -11.78 -14.38 12.11
C LYS A 47 -11.72 -14.97 10.70
N ASP A 48 -11.53 -16.28 10.60
CA ASP A 48 -11.50 -17.02 9.33
C ASP A 48 -10.43 -16.50 8.35
N PHE A 49 -9.29 -16.06 8.90
CA PHE A 49 -8.16 -15.54 8.15
C PHE A 49 -7.65 -16.55 7.12
N ASN A 50 -7.46 -16.11 5.88
CA ASN A 50 -7.06 -16.93 4.75
C ASN A 50 -6.19 -16.12 3.77
N LYS A 51 -5.71 -16.77 2.71
CA LYS A 51 -4.83 -16.14 1.71
C LYS A 51 -5.42 -14.88 1.07
N ARG A 52 -6.73 -14.83 0.83
CA ARG A 52 -7.37 -13.64 0.26
C ARG A 52 -7.31 -12.46 1.23
N LEU A 53 -7.56 -12.72 2.52
CA LEU A 53 -7.45 -11.70 3.57
C LEU A 53 -5.99 -11.24 3.78
N MET A 54 -5.01 -12.12 3.54
CA MET A 54 -3.60 -11.75 3.53
C MET A 54 -3.29 -10.69 2.46
N TYR A 55 -3.85 -10.82 1.24
CA TYR A 55 -3.64 -9.80 0.20
C TYR A 55 -4.30 -8.47 0.53
N HIS A 56 -5.48 -8.47 1.16
CA HIS A 56 -6.07 -7.24 1.68
C HIS A 56 -5.17 -6.59 2.75
N LEU A 57 -4.57 -7.39 3.63
CA LEU A 57 -3.66 -6.90 4.66
C LEU A 57 -2.39 -6.30 4.04
N GLN A 58 -1.84 -6.92 3.00
CA GLN A 58 -0.72 -6.39 2.21
C GLN A 58 -1.06 -5.06 1.55
N ARG A 59 -2.22 -4.98 0.90
CA ARG A 59 -2.67 -3.77 0.21
C ARG A 59 -2.91 -2.61 1.18
N LEU A 60 -3.51 -2.88 2.34
CA LEU A 60 -3.64 -1.90 3.43
C LEU A 60 -2.27 -1.47 3.97
N ASN A 61 -1.31 -2.38 4.06
CA ASN A 61 -0.02 -2.12 4.69
C ASN A 61 1.14 -2.06 3.69
N ALA A 62 0.90 -1.57 2.46
CA ALA A 62 1.87 -1.64 1.37
C ALA A 62 3.18 -0.87 1.65
N ALA A 63 3.14 0.10 2.57
CA ALA A 63 4.32 0.87 3.02
C ALA A 63 5.28 0.10 3.94
N ILE A 64 4.93 -1.11 4.39
CA ILE A 64 5.76 -1.97 5.25
C ILE A 64 5.90 -3.37 4.63
N PRO A 65 6.96 -4.14 4.96
CA PRO A 65 7.17 -5.48 4.41
C PRO A 65 6.15 -6.48 5.00
N CYS A 66 4.95 -6.47 4.43
CA CYS A 66 3.80 -7.27 4.85
C CYS A 66 3.65 -8.56 4.02
N ASP A 67 4.74 -9.10 3.48
CA ASP A 67 4.72 -10.27 2.58
C ASP A 67 4.30 -11.60 3.25
N GLY A 68 4.17 -11.62 4.58
CA GLY A 68 3.74 -12.79 5.35
C GLY A 68 4.88 -13.73 5.73
N VAL A 69 6.12 -13.42 5.34
CA VAL A 69 7.32 -14.20 5.69
C VAL A 69 8.23 -13.37 6.59
N ASN A 70 8.34 -12.08 6.30
CA ASN A 70 9.22 -11.20 7.04
C ASN A 70 8.58 -10.73 8.35
N ASN A 71 9.40 -10.76 9.40
CA ASN A 71 9.02 -10.18 10.69
C ASN A 71 8.92 -8.67 10.57
N ILE A 72 7.83 -8.12 11.10
CA ILE A 72 7.59 -6.69 11.11
C ILE A 72 8.41 -6.08 12.23
N LYS A 73 9.09 -4.96 11.95
CA LYS A 73 9.86 -4.22 12.96
C LYS A 73 9.01 -3.91 14.19
N LYS A 74 9.60 -4.06 15.37
CA LYS A 74 8.96 -3.73 16.65
C LYS A 74 8.37 -2.31 16.63
N ASN A 75 7.22 -2.15 17.28
CA ASN A 75 6.44 -0.92 17.37
C ASN A 75 5.84 -0.39 16.06
N THR A 76 6.00 -1.10 14.93
CA THR A 76 5.31 -0.76 13.69
C THR A 76 3.81 -0.98 13.87
N LEU A 77 3.00 -0.01 13.45
CA LEU A 77 1.56 -0.14 13.44
C LEU A 77 1.12 -0.85 12.15
N VAL A 78 0.32 -1.89 12.31
CA VAL A 78 -0.25 -2.68 11.22
C VAL A 78 -1.75 -2.45 11.22
N CYS A 79 -2.29 -1.94 10.10
CA CYS A 79 -3.71 -1.75 9.94
C CYS A 79 -4.42 -3.09 9.71
N ILE A 80 -5.44 -3.39 10.52
CA ILE A 80 -6.23 -4.61 10.44
C ILE A 80 -7.60 -4.27 9.89
N GLY A 81 -7.94 -4.89 8.76
CA GLY A 81 -9.18 -4.61 8.07
C GLY A 81 -9.29 -5.37 6.76
N LYS A 82 -10.43 -5.16 6.09
CA LYS A 82 -10.58 -5.45 4.67
C LYS A 82 -10.37 -4.15 3.91
N TYR A 83 -9.59 -4.20 2.82
CA TYR A 83 -9.49 -3.06 1.91
C TYR A 83 -10.86 -2.82 1.26
N ASN A 84 -11.36 -1.58 1.31
CA ASN A 84 -12.64 -1.22 0.71
C ASN A 84 -12.41 -0.19 -0.39
N ASP A 85 -12.44 -0.61 -1.65
CA ASP A 85 -12.19 0.28 -2.78
C ASP A 85 -13.15 1.49 -2.82
N LYS A 86 -14.38 1.35 -2.31
CA LYS A 86 -15.37 2.45 -2.29
C LYS A 86 -14.89 3.63 -1.45
N THR A 87 -14.15 3.40 -0.38
CA THR A 87 -13.58 4.47 0.46
C THR A 87 -12.31 5.07 -0.13
N HIS A 88 -11.77 4.49 -1.21
CA HIS A 88 -10.46 4.85 -1.76
C HIS A 88 -10.51 5.31 -3.22
N LYS A 89 -11.66 5.23 -3.90
CA LYS A 89 -11.82 5.61 -5.33
C LYS A 89 -11.23 6.97 -5.70
N LYS A 90 -11.24 7.96 -4.80
CA LYS A 90 -10.78 9.33 -5.11
C LYS A 90 -9.27 9.43 -5.32
N THR A 91 -8.49 8.52 -4.76
CA THR A 91 -7.02 8.53 -4.80
C THR A 91 -6.47 7.31 -5.52
N LEU A 92 -7.30 6.53 -6.22
CA LEU A 92 -6.86 5.38 -7.00
C LEU A 92 -6.70 5.79 -8.45
N GLY A 93 -5.52 5.51 -8.99
CA GLY A 93 -5.18 5.64 -10.40
C GLY A 93 -4.88 4.27 -10.99
N GLU A 94 -5.07 4.16 -12.30
CA GLU A 94 -4.71 2.99 -13.07
C GLU A 94 -3.68 3.38 -14.13
N TYR A 95 -2.66 2.54 -14.30
CA TYR A 95 -1.64 2.70 -15.33
C TYR A 95 -1.59 1.45 -16.20
N LYS A 96 -1.89 1.63 -17.49
CA LYS A 96 -1.85 0.56 -18.48
C LYS A 96 -0.41 0.31 -18.93
N VAL A 97 0.09 -0.88 -18.68
CA VAL A 97 1.47 -1.30 -18.97
C VAL A 97 1.45 -2.19 -20.20
N LYS A 98 2.24 -1.80 -21.20
CA LYS A 98 2.47 -2.62 -22.39
C LYS A 98 3.39 -3.80 -22.06
N ALA A 99 3.24 -4.90 -22.80
CA ALA A 99 4.17 -6.02 -22.77
C ALA A 99 5.63 -5.55 -22.92
N GLY A 100 6.54 -6.18 -22.18
CA GLY A 100 7.97 -5.84 -22.23
C GLY A 100 8.43 -4.79 -21.22
N VAL A 101 7.52 -4.02 -20.61
CA VAL A 101 7.87 -2.92 -19.70
C VAL A 101 8.18 -3.47 -18.31
N LEU A 102 9.37 -3.14 -17.79
CA LEU A 102 9.82 -3.58 -16.45
C LEU A 102 9.10 -2.83 -15.33
N CYS A 103 8.92 -3.49 -14.18
CA CYS A 103 8.29 -2.90 -12.99
C CYS A 103 8.98 -1.60 -12.54
N LYS A 104 10.32 -1.56 -12.57
CA LYS A 104 11.12 -0.35 -12.28
C LYS A 104 10.76 0.84 -13.17
N THR A 105 10.46 0.60 -14.45
CA THR A 105 10.06 1.64 -15.39
C THR A 105 8.66 2.17 -15.06
N VAL A 106 7.73 1.26 -14.73
CA VAL A 106 6.38 1.63 -14.28
C VAL A 106 6.48 2.47 -13.01
N ALA A 107 7.11 1.95 -11.96
CA ALA A 107 7.30 2.60 -10.66
C ALA A 107 7.90 4.00 -10.81
N LYS A 108 8.97 4.16 -11.60
CA LYS A 108 9.56 5.47 -11.91
C LYS A 108 8.58 6.42 -12.59
N LYS A 109 7.78 5.93 -13.53
CA LYS A 109 6.85 6.74 -14.32
C LYS A 109 5.66 7.25 -13.50
N ILE A 110 5.13 6.41 -12.61
CA ILE A 110 4.05 6.83 -11.71
C ILE A 110 4.57 7.51 -10.44
N GLY A 111 5.87 7.46 -10.16
CA GLY A 111 6.49 8.15 -9.02
C GLY A 111 6.41 7.38 -7.70
N HIS A 112 6.53 6.05 -7.75
CA HIS A 112 6.33 5.16 -6.62
C HIS A 112 7.53 4.24 -6.37
N ASP A 113 7.64 3.76 -5.13
CA ASP A 113 8.57 2.69 -4.78
C ASP A 113 8.09 1.36 -5.37
N ILE A 114 9.05 0.56 -5.87
CA ILE A 114 8.77 -0.71 -6.56
C ILE A 114 8.08 -1.69 -5.61
N GLU A 115 8.60 -1.84 -4.39
CA GLU A 115 8.08 -2.83 -3.45
C GLU A 115 6.70 -2.43 -2.91
N VAL A 116 6.50 -1.13 -2.69
CA VAL A 116 5.18 -0.60 -2.30
C VAL A 116 4.16 -0.86 -3.38
N LEU A 117 4.51 -0.62 -4.65
CA LEU A 117 3.65 -0.89 -5.78
C LEU A 117 3.33 -2.38 -5.90
N ASP A 118 4.33 -3.24 -5.67
CA ASP A 118 4.17 -4.68 -5.73
C ASP A 118 3.20 -5.20 -4.66
N ARG A 119 3.41 -4.81 -3.40
CA ARG A 119 2.52 -5.16 -2.28
C ARG A 119 1.11 -4.59 -2.44
N PHE A 120 0.97 -3.40 -3.01
CA PHE A 120 -0.34 -2.79 -3.23
C PHE A 120 -1.21 -3.54 -4.25
N ASN A 121 -0.56 -4.13 -5.25
CA ASN A 121 -1.22 -4.88 -6.32
C ASN A 121 -1.27 -6.40 -6.07
N SER A 122 -0.86 -6.87 -4.89
CA SER A 122 -0.72 -8.30 -4.62
C SER A 122 -2.03 -9.08 -4.68
N GLU A 123 -3.17 -8.46 -4.39
CA GLU A 123 -4.48 -9.11 -4.53
C GLU A 123 -4.80 -9.46 -5.99
N THR A 124 -4.48 -8.54 -6.91
CA THR A 124 -4.79 -8.68 -8.35
C THR A 124 -3.85 -9.69 -9.02
N PHE A 125 -2.58 -9.74 -8.59
CA PHE A 125 -1.53 -10.54 -9.23
C PHE A 125 -1.00 -11.67 -8.36
N ALA A 126 -1.78 -12.09 -7.37
CA ALA A 126 -1.50 -13.25 -6.55
C ALA A 126 -1.32 -14.52 -7.40
N PRO A 127 -0.34 -15.40 -7.08
CA PRO A 127 0.63 -15.32 -5.98
C PRO A 127 1.94 -14.57 -6.32
N TYR A 128 2.11 -14.08 -7.55
CA TYR A 128 3.41 -13.67 -8.07
C TYR A 128 3.78 -12.21 -7.81
N GLY A 129 2.80 -11.34 -7.52
CA GLY A 129 2.99 -9.90 -7.46
C GLY A 129 3.03 -9.28 -8.87
N ILE A 130 2.77 -7.97 -8.97
CA ILE A 130 2.72 -7.28 -10.26
C ILE A 130 4.09 -7.26 -10.93
N CYS A 131 5.18 -7.11 -10.17
CA CYS A 131 6.51 -7.02 -10.77
C CYS A 131 6.90 -8.33 -11.48
N SER A 132 6.65 -9.48 -10.86
CA SER A 132 6.88 -10.79 -11.49
C SER A 132 5.97 -10.97 -12.72
N VAL A 133 4.72 -10.54 -12.64
CA VAL A 133 3.79 -10.59 -13.78
C VAL A 133 4.32 -9.76 -14.95
N LEU A 134 4.81 -8.55 -14.71
CA LEU A 134 5.39 -7.70 -15.76
C LEU A 134 6.67 -8.29 -16.37
N GLU A 135 7.48 -8.98 -15.56
CA GLU A 135 8.68 -9.66 -16.03
C GLU A 135 8.36 -10.88 -16.92
N LEU A 136 7.34 -11.64 -16.56
CA LEU A 136 6.87 -12.81 -17.31
C LEU A 136 6.01 -12.43 -18.52
N HIS A 137 5.31 -11.30 -18.47
CA HIS A 137 4.47 -10.79 -19.57
C HIS A 137 5.25 -10.18 -20.75
N LYS A 138 6.59 -10.28 -20.74
CA LYS A 138 7.40 -9.98 -21.93
C LYS A 138 6.99 -10.80 -23.17
N GLU A 139 6.42 -11.99 -22.97
CA GLU A 139 6.26 -12.98 -24.05
C GLU A 139 4.83 -13.19 -24.56
N LYS A 140 3.78 -12.80 -23.81
CA LYS A 140 2.40 -13.25 -24.09
C LYS A 140 1.46 -12.21 -24.72
N GLY A 141 1.90 -10.97 -24.94
CA GLY A 141 1.04 -9.90 -25.45
C GLY A 141 -0.08 -9.51 -24.47
N GLY A 142 -0.69 -8.34 -24.70
CA GLY A 142 -1.72 -7.77 -23.83
C GLY A 142 -1.22 -6.68 -22.89
N ASP A 143 -2.16 -5.86 -22.44
CA ASP A 143 -1.88 -4.75 -21.54
C ASP A 143 -2.22 -5.14 -20.09
N VAL A 144 -1.33 -4.83 -19.16
CA VAL A 144 -1.51 -5.08 -17.72
C VAL A 144 -1.94 -3.80 -17.03
N ILE A 145 -2.97 -3.86 -16.19
CA ILE A 145 -3.42 -2.69 -15.42
C ILE A 145 -2.74 -2.71 -14.06
N VAL A 146 -1.97 -1.67 -13.78
CA VAL A 146 -1.35 -1.45 -12.48
C VAL A 146 -2.14 -0.39 -11.73
N GLU A 147 -2.65 -0.75 -10.56
CA GLU A 147 -3.30 0.21 -9.67
C GLU A 147 -2.26 0.91 -8.80
N TYR A 148 -2.46 2.20 -8.56
CA TYR A 148 -1.59 2.99 -7.69
C TYR A 148 -2.37 4.08 -6.98
N ARG A 149 -1.73 4.69 -5.99
CA ARG A 149 -2.31 5.84 -5.30
C ARG A 149 -1.82 7.13 -5.93
N THR A 150 -2.72 7.91 -6.50
CA THR A 150 -2.35 9.18 -7.16
C THR A 150 -1.75 10.20 -6.19
N ASP A 151 -1.98 10.05 -4.88
CA ASP A 151 -1.43 10.90 -3.82
C ASP A 151 -0.10 10.41 -3.25
N GLY A 152 0.45 9.29 -3.74
CA GLY A 152 1.72 8.75 -3.23
C GLY A 152 1.66 8.11 -1.84
N ASN A 153 0.54 8.19 -1.10
CA ASN A 153 0.52 7.84 0.32
C ASN A 153 -0.10 6.48 0.62
N TYR A 154 0.78 5.49 0.82
CA TYR A 154 0.41 4.12 1.19
C TYR A 154 0.40 3.87 2.69
N LYS A 155 0.74 4.87 3.51
CA LYS A 155 0.70 4.71 4.97
C LYS A 155 -0.75 4.84 5.44
N PRO A 156 -1.24 3.89 6.25
CA PRO A 156 -2.52 4.06 6.94
C PRO A 156 -2.53 5.32 7.82
N ASP A 157 -3.66 6.01 7.87
CA ASP A 157 -3.95 7.00 8.90
C ASP A 157 -4.50 6.29 10.14
N PHE A 158 -3.71 6.30 11.21
CA PHE A 158 -4.03 5.66 12.48
C PHE A 158 -4.68 6.61 13.51
N SER A 159 -4.85 7.90 13.20
CA SER A 159 -5.29 8.93 14.16
C SER A 159 -6.59 8.64 14.89
N LYS A 160 -7.51 7.88 14.25
CA LYS A 160 -8.81 7.48 14.80
C LYS A 160 -8.98 5.96 14.88
N SER A 161 -7.88 5.21 14.81
CA SER A 161 -7.90 3.76 14.81
C SER A 161 -7.93 3.19 16.24
N LYS A 162 -8.60 2.07 16.44
CA LYS A 162 -8.64 1.35 17.73
C LYS A 162 -7.47 0.37 17.83
N ASP A 163 -6.70 0.46 18.91
CA ASP A 163 -5.62 -0.48 19.22
C ASP A 163 -6.18 -1.84 19.64
N LEU A 164 -5.69 -2.91 19.01
CA LEU A 164 -6.04 -4.31 19.28
C LEU A 164 -4.86 -5.14 19.80
N THR A 165 -3.72 -4.54 20.10
CA THR A 165 -2.48 -5.25 20.48
C THR A 165 -2.67 -6.26 21.62
N ASN A 166 -3.52 -5.94 22.60
CA ASN A 166 -3.84 -6.82 23.73
C ASN A 166 -5.26 -7.42 23.65
N SER A 167 -5.94 -7.27 22.51
CA SER A 167 -7.31 -7.72 22.33
C SER A 167 -7.36 -9.20 21.98
N LYS A 168 -8.14 -9.97 22.75
CA LYS A 168 -8.50 -11.37 22.41
C LYS A 168 -9.63 -11.47 21.39
N SER A 169 -10.33 -10.36 21.12
CA SER A 169 -11.45 -10.33 20.18
C SER A 169 -10.94 -10.33 18.74
N LYS A 170 -11.44 -11.26 17.94
CA LYS A 170 -11.23 -11.29 16.49
C LYS A 170 -12.25 -10.41 15.78
N ILE A 171 -11.80 -9.68 14.77
CA ILE A 171 -12.67 -8.92 13.87
C ILE A 171 -13.40 -9.91 12.96
N VAL A 172 -14.71 -9.73 12.83
CA VAL A 172 -15.55 -10.40 11.85
C VAL A 172 -15.87 -9.41 10.73
N TYR A 173 -15.75 -9.86 9.48
CA TYR A 173 -16.02 -9.07 8.29
C TYR A 173 -17.38 -9.40 7.67
#